data_AF-A0AAV2LL97-F1
#
_entry.id   AF-A0AAV2LL97-F1
#
_cell.length_a   1.000
_cell.length_b   1.000
_cell.length_c   1.000
_cell.angle_alpha   90.00
_cell.angle_beta   90.00
_cell.angle_gamma   90.00
#
_symmetry.space_group_name_H-M   'P 1'
#
loop_
_entity.id
_entity.type
_entity.pdbx_description
1 polymer ?
#
loop_
_entity_poly.entity_id
_entity_poly.type
_entity_poly.pdbx_seq_one_letter_code
_entity_poly.pdbx_strand_id
1 'polypeptide(L)'
;MEAVPANCLEDVRPLALKACVIGIDEGQFAFGNILSLVPLAESVVKLHAVCMQCFKEAAYTKRIGAEKEVEVIGGADKYQAVCRKCYGGLVDKENSAPFREETPQQALTVKLLEAGVPRKLFSNLHL
;
A
#
# COMPACT_ATOMS: atom_id res chain seq x y z
N MET A 1 9.20 18.64 -9.55
CA MET A 1 10.04 17.47 -9.93
C MET A 1 9.76 17.20 -11.38
N GLU A 2 10.79 17.13 -12.21
CA GLU A 2 10.68 16.77 -13.63
C GLU A 2 10.78 15.24 -13.75
N ALA A 3 9.85 14.61 -14.46
CA ALA A 3 9.87 13.16 -14.69
C ALA A 3 10.76 12.85 -15.90
N VAL A 4 11.70 11.91 -15.73
CA VAL A 4 12.58 11.45 -16.81
C VAL A 4 12.09 10.09 -17.29
N PRO A 5 11.83 9.91 -18.60
CA PRO A 5 11.48 8.60 -19.14
C PRO A 5 12.71 7.68 -19.08
N ALA A 6 12.49 6.43 -18.65
CA ALA A 6 13.51 5.39 -18.58
C ALA A 6 12.85 4.03 -18.84
N ASN A 7 13.52 3.18 -19.62
CA ASN A 7 13.02 1.85 -19.96
C ASN A 7 13.61 0.79 -19.02
N CYS A 8 14.84 1.02 -18.55
CA CYS A 8 15.48 0.21 -17.54
C CYS A 8 16.14 1.08 -16.47
N LEU A 9 16.49 0.45 -15.35
CA LEU A 9 17.10 1.15 -14.22
C LEU A 9 18.50 1.66 -14.55
N GLU A 10 19.20 1.04 -15.50
CA GLU A 10 20.49 1.46 -16.00
C GLU A 10 20.44 2.85 -16.65
N ASP A 11 19.33 3.20 -17.32
CA ASP A 11 19.14 4.50 -17.98
C ASP A 11 19.23 5.66 -16.97
N VAL A 12 18.82 5.42 -15.72
CA VAL A 12 18.83 6.42 -14.64
C VAL A 12 20.02 6.26 -13.71
N ARG A 13 20.92 5.28 -13.93
CA ARG A 13 22.10 5.05 -13.08
C ARG A 13 22.95 6.31 -12.84
N PRO A 14 23.24 7.18 -13.84
CA PRO A 14 24.01 8.42 -13.60
C PRO A 14 23.29 9.40 -12.67
N LEU A 15 21.96 9.29 -12.56
CA LEU A 15 21.10 10.12 -11.75
C LEU A 15 20.66 9.43 -10.44
N ALA A 16 21.01 8.16 -10.22
CA ALA A 16 20.48 7.33 -9.14
C ALA A 16 20.66 7.97 -7.76
N LEU A 17 21.82 8.60 -7.49
CA LEU A 17 22.10 9.31 -6.23
C LEU A 17 21.24 10.57 -6.00
N LYS A 18 20.50 11.02 -7.03
CA LYS A 18 19.62 12.21 -7.00
C LYS A 18 18.20 11.89 -7.44
N ALA A 19 17.88 10.62 -7.67
CA ALA A 19 16.59 10.18 -8.18
C ALA A 19 15.73 9.64 -7.04
N CYS A 20 14.44 9.94 -7.09
CA CYS A 20 13.43 9.24 -6.32
C CYS A 20 12.65 8.36 -7.30
N VAL A 21 12.51 7.07 -6.98
CA VAL A 21 11.74 6.13 -7.80
C VAL A 21 10.39 5.90 -7.13
N ILE A 22 9.31 6.10 -7.90
CA ILE A 22 7.95 5.81 -7.48
C ILE A 22 7.44 4.65 -8.32
N GLY A 23 6.98 3.58 -7.67
CA GLY A 23 6.52 2.37 -8.34
C GLY A 23 5.51 1.60 -7.51
N ILE A 24 4.92 0.58 -8.14
CA ILE A 24 3.88 -0.27 -7.57
C ILE A 24 4.50 -1.61 -7.20
N ASP A 25 4.36 -2.06 -5.95
CA ASP A 25 4.98 -3.27 -5.42
C ASP A 25 4.06 -4.52 -5.44
N GLU A 26 3.04 -4.54 -6.32
CA GLU A 26 2.02 -5.59 -6.30
C GLU A 26 2.45 -6.93 -6.93
N GLY A 27 2.11 -8.02 -6.23
CA GLY A 27 2.58 -9.38 -6.50
C GLY A 27 1.72 -10.26 -7.41
N GLN A 28 0.58 -9.80 -7.94
CA GLN A 28 -0.16 -10.56 -8.96
C GLN A 28 0.27 -10.24 -10.39
N PHE A 29 0.77 -9.02 -10.61
CA PHE A 29 1.32 -8.55 -11.87
C PHE A 29 2.58 -7.78 -11.50
N ALA A 30 3.65 -8.52 -11.20
CA ALA A 30 4.91 -7.90 -10.78
C ALA A 30 5.33 -6.88 -11.84
N PHE A 31 5.26 -5.59 -11.50
CA PHE A 31 5.95 -4.56 -12.27
C PHE A 31 7.44 -4.86 -12.12
N GLY A 32 8.02 -5.38 -13.19
CA GLY A 32 9.37 -5.92 -13.20
C GLY A 32 10.35 -4.95 -12.55
N ASN A 33 11.17 -5.49 -11.65
CA ASN A 33 12.37 -4.86 -11.10
C ASN A 33 12.19 -3.73 -10.07
N ILE A 34 10.99 -3.30 -9.68
CA ILE A 34 10.89 -2.26 -8.64
C ILE A 34 11.43 -2.75 -7.28
N LEU A 35 11.18 -4.02 -6.93
CA LEU A 35 11.64 -4.62 -5.68
C LEU A 35 13.15 -4.89 -5.68
N SER A 36 13.80 -5.00 -6.85
CA SER A 36 15.26 -5.18 -6.91
C SER A 36 16.03 -3.91 -6.56
N LEU A 37 15.34 -2.75 -6.48
CA LEU A 37 15.92 -1.51 -5.97
C LEU A 37 16.00 -1.45 -4.45
N VAL A 38 15.18 -2.22 -3.72
CA VAL A 38 15.11 -2.14 -2.25
C VAL A 38 16.48 -2.37 -1.58
N PRO A 39 17.30 -3.36 -1.99
CA PRO A 39 18.64 -3.53 -1.42
C PRO A 39 19.65 -2.44 -1.79
N LEU A 40 19.36 -1.66 -2.83
CA LEU A 40 20.24 -0.60 -3.35
C LEU A 40 19.87 0.79 -2.82
N ALA A 41 18.66 0.95 -2.28
CA ALA A 41 18.12 2.23 -1.85
C ALA A 41 18.57 2.59 -0.43
N GLU A 42 18.91 3.87 -0.21
CA GLU A 42 19.20 4.41 1.11
C GLU A 42 17.92 4.54 1.97
N SER A 43 16.76 4.70 1.35
CA SER A 43 15.46 4.81 2.02
C SER A 43 14.34 4.24 1.15
N VAL A 44 13.41 3.54 1.79
CA VAL A 44 12.22 2.99 1.15
C VAL A 44 11.00 3.34 1.99
N VAL A 45 9.99 3.95 1.34
CA VAL A 45 8.72 4.30 1.97
C VAL A 45 7.59 3.67 1.17
N LYS A 46 6.74 2.88 1.83
CA LYS A 46 5.49 2.38 1.25
C LYS A 46 4.35 3.32 1.62
N LEU A 47 3.75 3.95 0.61
CA LEU A 47 2.60 4.83 0.80
C LEU A 47 1.30 4.02 0.93
N HIS A 48 0.32 4.63 1.58
CA HIS A 48 -1.01 4.06 1.78
C HIS A 48 -2.07 5.00 1.23
N ALA A 49 -3.13 4.40 0.67
CA ALA A 49 -4.32 5.13 0.18
C ALA A 49 -5.52 4.89 1.13
N VAL A 50 -6.68 5.43 0.76
CA VAL A 50 -7.96 5.12 1.41
C VAL A 50 -8.68 4.02 0.64
N CYS A 51 -9.16 3.00 1.33
CA CYS A 51 -9.90 1.90 0.74
C CYS A 51 -11.25 2.38 0.19
N MET A 52 -11.47 2.18 -1.10
CA MET A 52 -12.68 2.62 -1.79
C MET A 52 -13.93 1.78 -1.47
N GLN A 53 -13.81 0.76 -0.61
CA GLN A 53 -14.93 -0.09 -0.18
C GLN A 53 -15.30 0.07 1.29
N CYS A 54 -14.30 0.15 2.18
CA CYS A 54 -14.52 0.21 3.63
C CYS A 54 -13.89 1.43 4.30
N PHE A 55 -13.29 2.35 3.54
CA PHE A 55 -12.73 3.63 3.99
C PHE A 55 -11.57 3.54 5.02
N LYS A 56 -11.04 2.34 5.25
CA LYS A 56 -9.81 2.09 6.03
C LYS A 56 -8.56 2.26 5.17
N GLU A 57 -7.39 2.16 5.77
CA GLU A 57 -6.12 2.18 5.06
C GLU A 57 -6.02 1.09 3.98
N ALA A 58 -5.61 1.48 2.77
CA ALA A 58 -5.45 0.63 1.61
C ALA A 58 -3.98 0.50 1.23
N ALA A 59 -3.55 -0.74 0.99
CA ALA A 59 -2.18 -1.09 0.61
C ALA A 59 -2.12 -1.88 -0.71
N TYR A 60 -3.26 -2.04 -1.38
CA TYR A 60 -3.42 -2.84 -2.58
C TYR A 60 -4.27 -2.09 -3.61
N THR A 61 -4.06 -2.42 -4.88
CA THR A 61 -4.82 -2.00 -6.04
C THR A 61 -5.55 -3.22 -6.59
N LYS A 62 -6.87 -3.12 -6.78
CA LYS A 62 -7.68 -4.20 -7.33
C LYS A 62 -8.24 -3.77 -8.68
N ARG A 63 -7.95 -4.55 -9.73
CA ARG A 63 -8.57 -4.40 -11.06
C ARG A 63 -10.08 -4.63 -10.95
N ILE A 64 -10.86 -3.76 -11.58
CA ILE A 64 -12.33 -3.83 -11.62
C ILE A 64 -12.77 -4.73 -12.78
N GLY A 65 -12.11 -4.63 -13.93
CA GLY A 65 -12.39 -5.43 -15.13
C GLY A 65 -11.80 -6.85 -15.10
N ALA A 66 -12.07 -7.60 -16.15
CA ALA A 66 -11.67 -9.00 -16.32
C ALA A 66 -10.42 -9.20 -17.19
N GLU A 67 -9.75 -8.12 -17.58
CA GLU A 67 -8.51 -8.14 -18.34
C GLU A 67 -7.44 -8.94 -17.60
N LYS A 68 -6.68 -9.75 -18.35
CA LYS A 68 -5.66 -10.66 -17.80
C LYS A 68 -4.24 -10.20 -18.10
N GLU A 69 -4.12 -9.20 -18.96
CA GLU A 69 -2.87 -8.54 -19.30
C GLU A 69 -2.31 -7.84 -18.06
N VAL A 70 -0.99 -7.93 -17.91
CA VAL A 70 -0.22 -7.23 -16.87
C VAL A 70 -0.40 -5.72 -17.04
N GLU A 71 -0.17 -5.24 -18.26
CA GLU A 71 -0.19 -3.81 -18.59
C GLU A 71 -1.55 -3.41 -19.15
N VAL A 72 -2.32 -2.71 -18.33
CA VAL A 72 -3.58 -2.09 -18.76
C VAL A 72 -3.62 -0.67 -18.21
N ILE A 73 -3.56 0.32 -19.08
CA ILE A 73 -3.58 1.73 -18.67
C ILE A 73 -5.00 2.12 -18.24
N GLY A 74 -5.11 2.79 -17.10
CA GLY A 74 -6.37 3.31 -16.53
C GLY A 74 -6.17 3.93 -15.15
N GLY A 75 -7.18 4.63 -14.66
CA GLY A 75 -7.21 5.22 -13.33
C GLY A 75 -8.29 4.59 -12.47
N ALA A 76 -9.08 5.42 -11.77
CA ALA A 76 -10.17 4.99 -10.90
C ALA A 76 -11.32 4.26 -11.65
N ASP A 77 -11.36 4.38 -12.97
CA ASP A 77 -12.28 3.67 -13.86
C ASP A 77 -11.92 2.18 -14.00
N LYS A 78 -10.64 1.81 -13.83
CA LYS A 78 -10.17 0.41 -13.96
C LYS A 78 -9.64 -0.18 -12.67
N TYR A 79 -9.25 0.66 -11.72
CA TYR A 79 -8.55 0.25 -10.51
C TYR A 79 -9.15 0.90 -9.27
N GLN A 80 -9.20 0.13 -8.18
CA GLN A 80 -9.61 0.63 -6.86
C GLN A 80 -8.52 0.36 -5.82
N ALA A 81 -8.24 1.35 -4.98
CA ALA A 81 -7.43 1.15 -3.78
C ALA A 81 -8.24 0.37 -2.74
N VAL A 82 -7.69 -0.73 -2.24
CA VAL A 82 -8.39 -1.62 -1.30
C VAL A 82 -7.49 -2.06 -0.13
N CYS A 83 -8.12 -2.28 1.02
CA CYS A 83 -7.45 -2.93 2.15
C CYS A 83 -7.36 -4.44 1.93
N ARG A 84 -6.57 -5.14 2.78
CA ARG A 84 -6.39 -6.60 2.69
C ARG A 84 -7.71 -7.39 2.69
N LYS A 85 -8.66 -6.98 3.53
CA LYS A 85 -9.97 -7.65 3.66
C LYS A 85 -10.79 -7.53 2.37
N CYS A 86 -10.94 -6.30 1.86
CA CYS A 86 -11.65 -5.99 0.62
C CYS A 86 -10.98 -6.57 -0.64
N TYR A 87 -9.65 -6.71 -0.63
CA TYR A 87 -8.91 -7.37 -1.70
C TYR A 87 -9.31 -8.86 -1.81
N GLY A 88 -9.20 -9.59 -0.69
CA GLY A 88 -9.50 -11.02 -0.60
C GLY A 88 -10.99 -11.40 -0.63
N GLY A 89 -11.89 -10.45 -0.85
CA GLY A 89 -13.33 -10.70 -0.93
C GLY A 89 -14.01 -10.97 0.42
N LEU A 90 -13.30 -10.75 1.54
CA LEU A 90 -13.87 -10.83 2.89
C LEU A 90 -14.52 -9.49 3.22
N VAL A 91 -15.73 -9.28 2.70
CA VAL A 91 -16.52 -8.08 2.97
C VAL A 91 -17.56 -8.41 4.02
N ASP A 92 -17.28 -8.05 5.28
CA ASP A 92 -18.33 -7.95 6.29
C ASP A 92 -19.18 -6.72 5.93
N LYS A 93 -20.40 -6.95 5.42
CA LYS A 93 -21.35 -5.88 5.09
C LYS A 93 -21.96 -5.29 6.36
N GLU A 94 -21.20 -4.55 7.16
CA GLU A 94 -21.77 -3.75 8.26
C GLU A 94 -21.02 -2.43 8.45
N ASN A 95 -21.57 -1.37 7.85
CA ASN A 95 -22.23 -0.25 8.54
C ASN A 95 -22.12 1.04 7.71
N SER A 96 -23.23 1.34 7.02
CA SER A 96 -23.64 2.70 6.72
C SER A 96 -23.89 3.44 8.04
N ALA A 97 -22.88 4.16 8.53
CA ALA A 97 -23.11 5.23 9.49
C ALA A 97 -23.06 6.57 8.72
N PRO A 98 -24.04 7.46 8.91
CA PRO A 98 -24.14 8.70 8.15
C PRO A 98 -22.99 9.64 8.49
N PHE A 99 -22.62 10.42 7.47
CA PHE A 99 -21.72 11.58 7.49
C PHE A 99 -21.84 12.37 8.81
N ARG A 100 -20.70 12.58 9.50
CA ARG A 100 -20.59 13.55 10.59
C ARG A 100 -19.65 14.65 10.15
N GLU A 101 -20.21 15.85 10.06
CA GLU A 101 -19.47 17.10 9.87
C GLU A 101 -18.63 17.43 11.10
N GLU A 102 -17.37 17.74 10.81
CA GLU A 102 -16.38 18.60 11.46
C GLU A 102 -15.88 18.37 12.91
N THR A 103 -14.56 18.52 13.03
CA THR A 103 -13.71 18.49 14.23
C THR A 103 -14.02 19.61 15.21
N PRO A 104 -13.91 19.38 16.54
CA PRO A 104 -13.06 20.27 17.34
C PRO A 104 -12.20 19.55 18.40
N GLN A 105 -11.27 20.33 18.97
CA GLN A 105 -9.98 19.97 19.55
C GLN A 105 -10.00 19.29 20.95
N GLN A 106 -9.01 18.41 21.12
CA GLN A 106 -8.26 17.97 22.31
C GLN A 106 -8.83 18.21 23.74
N ALA A 107 -8.90 17.12 24.51
CA ALA A 107 -8.48 17.10 25.92
C ALA A 107 -7.97 15.70 26.31
N LEU A 108 -6.78 15.67 26.92
CA LEU A 108 -6.12 14.50 27.50
C LEU A 108 -6.98 13.89 28.61
N THR A 109 -7.13 12.56 28.62
CA THR A 109 -7.32 11.83 29.88
C THR A 109 -6.76 10.41 29.76
N VAL A 110 -5.71 10.17 30.51
CA VAL A 110 -5.07 8.87 30.73
C VAL A 110 -6.06 7.96 31.45
N LYS A 111 -6.37 6.79 30.89
CA LYS A 111 -6.77 5.61 31.66
C LYS A 111 -6.10 4.36 31.10
N LEU A 112 -5.09 3.94 31.84
CA LEU A 112 -4.41 2.67 31.80
C LEU A 112 -5.42 1.53 32.04
N LEU A 113 -5.40 0.49 31.21
CA LEU A 113 -5.85 -0.86 31.53
C LEU A 113 -4.97 -1.84 30.74
N GLU A 114 -4.02 -2.43 31.45
CA GLU A 114 -3.17 -3.51 30.97
C GLU A 114 -3.97 -4.81 30.85
N ALA A 115 -3.77 -5.54 29.76
CA ALA A 115 -3.97 -6.98 29.71
C ALA A 115 -2.85 -7.57 28.85
N GLY A 116 -1.82 -8.09 29.52
CA GLY A 116 -0.68 -8.74 28.90
C GLY A 116 -1.09 -10.03 28.18
N VAL A 117 -0.73 -10.13 26.91
CA VAL A 117 -0.65 -11.39 26.17
C VAL A 117 0.75 -11.48 25.58
N PRO A 118 1.58 -12.47 25.97
CA PRO A 118 2.94 -12.59 25.44
C PRO A 118 2.89 -13.01 23.97
N ARG A 119 3.43 -12.17 23.08
CA ARG A 119 3.65 -12.51 21.68
C ARG A 119 4.77 -13.54 21.58
N LYS A 120 4.44 -14.84 21.53
CA LYS A 120 5.39 -15.87 21.11
C LYS A 120 5.50 -15.87 19.58
N LEU A 121 6.30 -14.95 19.05
CA LEU A 121 6.84 -15.03 17.70
C LEU A 121 8.29 -15.49 17.83
N PHE A 122 8.65 -16.52 17.07
CA PHE A 122 9.96 -17.20 17.06
C PHE A 122 10.19 -18.17 18.23
N SER A 123 9.77 -19.44 18.05
CA SER A 123 10.26 -20.52 18.91
C SER A 123 10.77 -21.75 18.18
N ASN A 124 10.76 -21.83 16.85
CA ASN A 124 11.37 -22.98 16.16
C ASN A 124 11.90 -22.60 14.77
N LEU A 125 13.09 -22.00 14.73
CA LEU A 125 14.00 -22.17 13.60
C LEU A 125 15.19 -22.95 14.16
N HIS A 126 15.21 -24.27 13.92
CA HIS A 126 16.42 -25.06 14.12
C HIS A 126 17.36 -24.72 12.95
N LEU A 127 18.49 -24.10 13.28
CA LEU A 127 19.71 -24.13 12.49
C LEU A 127 20.43 -25.46 12.76
#